data_AF-A0A1Q3U5R1-F1
#
_entry.id   AF-A0A1Q3U5R1-F1
#
_cell.length_a   1.000
_cell.length_b   1.000
_cell.length_c   1.000
_cell.angle_alpha   90.00
_cell.angle_beta   90.00
_cell.angle_gamma   90.00
#
_symmetry.space_group_name_H-M   'P 1'
#
loop_
_entity.id
_entity.type
_entity.pdbx_description
1 polymer ?
#
loop_
_entity_poly.entity_id
_entity_poly.type
_entity_poly.pdbx_seq_one_letter_code
_entity_poly.pdbx_strand_id
1 'polypeptide(L)'
;MKKILLTLFFAGLLSISYSQFYKNISGSPKGFSDSLNAIIKAYASNYRGIQGELIEMQNGVEIYKAFAAIPGAQSARIFRFQSKVDTTASWQAIMCSGVSFKDASKIYRNLYNAVKKAKINFNEPSAGGFYGEMQPPEESMRFIQSDLRSSSTGKIYQKLVVTIELTGEFDEWEVKISISHKRDDSHYL
;
A
#
# COMPACT_ATOMS: atom_id res chain seq x y z
N MET A 1 -67.17 5.35 21.22
CA MET A 1 -66.91 5.79 19.83
C MET A 1 -65.54 6.46 19.82
N LYS A 2 -64.49 5.73 19.42
CA LYS A 2 -63.87 5.71 18.07
C LYS A 2 -62.76 6.77 17.90
N LYS A 3 -61.55 6.23 17.62
CA LYS A 3 -60.34 6.80 16.96
C LYS A 3 -59.30 7.38 17.93
N ILE A 4 -58.23 6.63 18.26
CA ILE A 4 -57.00 6.33 17.47
C ILE A 4 -56.23 7.61 17.15
N LEU A 5 -55.08 7.82 17.81
CA LEU A 5 -53.82 8.03 17.08
C LEU A 5 -52.60 7.71 17.97
N LEU A 6 -52.12 6.49 17.78
CA LEU A 6 -50.84 5.96 18.21
C LEU A 6 -49.75 6.65 17.36
N THR A 7 -48.96 7.55 17.93
CA THR A 7 -47.80 8.11 17.23
C THR A 7 -46.54 7.42 17.73
N LEU A 8 -46.18 6.36 17.01
CA LEU A 8 -44.86 5.73 17.03
C LEU A 8 -43.78 6.78 16.78
N PHE A 9 -42.96 7.08 17.79
CA PHE A 9 -41.64 7.65 17.55
C PHE A 9 -40.62 6.53 17.68
N PHE A 10 -40.50 5.77 16.60
CA PHE A 10 -39.46 4.79 16.35
C PHE A 10 -38.16 5.60 16.15
N ALA A 11 -37.51 5.98 17.26
CA ALA A 11 -36.20 6.61 17.22
C ALA A 11 -35.22 5.58 16.63
N GLY A 12 -34.87 5.82 15.36
CA GLY A 12 -34.02 4.95 14.57
C GLY A 12 -32.71 4.67 15.28
N LEU A 13 -32.49 3.40 15.56
CA LEU A 13 -31.17 2.78 15.56
C LEU A 13 -30.58 2.96 14.15
N LEU A 14 -30.08 4.16 13.86
CA LEU A 14 -29.05 4.34 12.85
C LEU A 14 -27.75 3.89 13.50
N SER A 15 -27.63 2.57 13.67
CA SER A 15 -26.32 1.93 13.69
C SER A 15 -25.70 2.30 12.35
N ILE A 16 -24.79 3.27 12.37
CA ILE A 16 -23.96 3.60 11.22
C ILE A 16 -23.09 2.35 11.03
N SER A 17 -23.59 1.43 10.22
CA SER A 17 -22.84 0.28 9.75
C SER A 17 -21.70 0.83 8.91
N TYR A 18 -20.53 1.01 9.50
CA TYR A 18 -19.25 1.15 8.79
C TYR A 18 -18.91 -0.20 8.14
N SER A 19 -19.75 -0.69 7.23
CA SER A 19 -19.57 -1.97 6.55
C SER A 19 -19.65 -1.81 5.04
N GLN A 20 -19.13 -0.70 4.50
CA GLN A 20 -19.09 -0.50 3.06
C GLN A 20 -17.84 0.24 2.59
N PHE A 21 -16.64 -0.19 3.00
CA PHE A 21 -15.40 0.23 2.32
C PHE A 21 -14.36 -0.88 2.18
N TYR A 22 -14.81 -2.10 1.90
CA TYR A 22 -13.96 -3.08 1.20
C TYR A 22 -14.31 -3.05 -0.28
N LYS A 23 -13.91 -1.98 -0.98
CA LYS A 23 -13.70 -2.10 -2.43
C LYS A 23 -12.59 -3.13 -2.57
N ASN A 24 -13.00 -4.38 -2.85
CA ASN A 24 -12.10 -5.50 -3.02
C ASN A 24 -10.85 -5.04 -3.78
N ILE A 25 -9.68 -5.51 -3.34
CA ILE A 25 -8.47 -5.54 -4.18
C ILE A 25 -8.72 -6.31 -5.51
N SER A 26 -9.93 -6.87 -5.70
CA SER A 26 -10.51 -7.38 -6.95
C SER A 26 -10.74 -6.33 -8.04
N GLY A 27 -9.81 -5.41 -8.24
CA GLY A 27 -9.52 -5.01 -9.63
C GLY A 27 -9.14 -6.27 -10.41
N SER A 28 -9.40 -6.31 -11.72
CA SER A 28 -8.89 -7.42 -12.53
C SER A 28 -7.37 -7.55 -12.32
N PRO A 29 -6.78 -8.75 -12.37
CA PRO A 29 -5.32 -8.91 -12.26
C PRO A 29 -4.54 -8.00 -13.23
N LYS A 30 -5.17 -7.70 -14.38
CA LYS A 30 -4.70 -6.71 -15.35
C LYS A 30 -4.68 -5.29 -14.76
N GLY A 31 -5.76 -4.81 -14.14
CA GLY A 31 -5.83 -3.49 -13.52
C GLY A 31 -4.82 -3.27 -12.39
N PHE A 32 -4.57 -4.30 -11.57
CA PHE A 32 -3.51 -4.24 -10.56
C PHE A 32 -2.12 -4.13 -11.20
N SER A 33 -1.82 -5.00 -12.16
CA SER A 33 -0.52 -5.00 -12.85
C SER A 33 -0.28 -3.69 -13.60
N ASP A 34 -1.29 -3.14 -14.27
CA ASP A 34 -1.20 -1.87 -15.00
C ASP A 34 -0.88 -0.71 -14.05
N SER A 35 -1.56 -0.65 -12.89
CA SER A 35 -1.33 0.38 -11.88
C SER A 35 0.05 0.26 -11.24
N LEU A 36 0.48 -0.97 -10.91
CA LEU A 36 1.80 -1.22 -10.36
C LEU A 36 2.90 -0.86 -11.36
N ASN A 37 2.72 -1.17 -12.65
CA ASN A 37 3.63 -0.75 -13.72
C ASN A 37 3.75 0.78 -13.81
N ALA A 38 2.65 1.52 -13.69
CA ALA A 38 2.69 2.98 -13.71
C ALA A 38 3.53 3.55 -12.56
N ILE A 39 3.37 2.99 -11.35
CA ILE A 39 4.14 3.41 -10.17
C ILE A 39 5.62 3.04 -10.32
N ILE A 40 5.93 1.84 -10.81
CA ILE A 40 7.32 1.39 -11.05
C ILE A 40 8.00 2.24 -12.12
N LYS A 41 7.31 2.61 -13.20
CA LYS A 41 7.87 3.56 -14.18
C LYS A 41 8.20 4.90 -13.54
N ALA A 42 7.35 5.38 -12.63
CA ALA A 42 7.59 6.64 -11.93
C ALA A 42 8.80 6.58 -10.99
N TYR A 43 9.15 5.40 -10.43
CA TYR A 43 10.35 5.21 -9.60
C TYR A 43 11.63 5.67 -10.32
N ALA A 44 11.77 5.42 -11.64
CA ALA A 44 12.94 5.87 -12.41
C ALA A 44 13.14 7.40 -12.41
N SER A 45 12.09 8.15 -12.07
CA SER A 45 12.08 9.62 -11.96
C SER A 45 11.93 10.10 -10.51
N ASN A 46 12.23 9.26 -9.51
CA ASN A 46 11.96 9.53 -8.09
C ASN A 46 10.51 10.00 -7.86
N TYR A 47 9.55 9.36 -8.54
CA TYR A 47 8.12 9.58 -8.47
C TYR A 47 7.61 10.98 -8.86
N ARG A 48 8.46 11.85 -9.44
CA ARG A 48 8.07 13.22 -9.80
C ARG A 48 6.85 13.28 -10.72
N GLY A 49 6.72 12.33 -11.65
CA GLY A 49 5.60 12.29 -12.59
C GLY A 49 4.24 11.93 -11.98
N ILE A 50 4.19 11.43 -10.74
CA ILE A 50 2.96 11.07 -10.03
C ILE A 50 2.82 11.82 -8.70
N GLN A 51 3.67 12.82 -8.47
CA GLN A 51 3.68 13.64 -7.26
C GLN A 51 2.57 14.69 -7.34
N GLY A 52 1.79 14.80 -6.27
CA GLY A 52 0.76 15.81 -6.08
C GLY A 52 1.15 16.86 -5.04
N GLU A 53 0.14 17.34 -4.33
CA GLU A 53 0.27 18.38 -3.31
C GLU A 53 1.15 17.94 -2.13
N LEU A 54 1.94 18.88 -1.60
CA LEU A 54 2.68 18.70 -0.35
C LEU A 54 1.66 18.61 0.80
N ILE A 55 1.73 17.53 1.57
CA ILE A 55 0.88 17.30 2.74
C ILE A 55 1.59 17.83 3.99
N GLU A 56 2.84 17.44 4.16
CA GLU A 56 3.61 17.71 5.38
C GLU A 56 5.11 17.71 5.07
N MET A 57 5.87 18.45 5.88
CA MET A 57 7.32 18.37 5.93
C MET A 57 7.74 18.15 7.37
N GLN A 58 8.40 17.02 7.65
CA GLN A 58 8.85 16.69 9.00
C GLN A 58 10.19 15.96 8.95
N ASN A 59 11.11 16.32 9.85
CA ASN A 59 12.40 15.62 10.03
C ASN A 59 13.21 15.41 8.74
N GLY A 60 13.20 16.41 7.84
CA GLY A 60 13.92 16.32 6.56
C GLY A 60 13.28 15.40 5.54
N VAL A 61 12.01 15.03 5.74
CA VAL A 61 11.19 14.27 4.78
C VAL A 61 10.00 15.13 4.38
N GLU A 62 9.81 15.29 3.07
CA GLU A 62 8.62 15.89 2.50
C GLU A 62 7.64 14.78 2.12
N ILE A 63 6.38 14.91 2.54
CA ILE A 63 5.32 13.96 2.28
C ILE A 63 4.36 14.60 1.29
N TYR A 64 4.19 13.97 0.13
CA TYR A 64 3.28 14.41 -0.93
C TYR A 64 2.15 13.42 -1.10
N LYS A 65 1.00 13.90 -1.57
CA LYS A 65 -0.05 13.04 -2.12
C LYS A 65 0.45 12.39 -3.41
N ALA A 66 0.11 11.12 -3.65
CA ALA A 66 0.38 10.46 -4.92
C ALA A 66 -0.88 10.44 -5.79
N PHE A 67 -0.76 10.79 -7.06
CA PHE A 67 -1.87 10.69 -8.03
C PHE A 67 -2.08 9.28 -8.55
N ALA A 68 -1.03 8.46 -8.55
CA ALA A 68 -1.12 7.04 -8.88
C ALA A 68 -1.26 6.20 -7.61
N ALA A 69 -2.24 5.29 -7.62
CA ALA A 69 -2.48 4.33 -6.57
C ALA A 69 -2.82 2.96 -7.16
N ILE A 70 -2.59 1.90 -6.38
CA ILE A 70 -3.06 0.57 -6.76
C ILE A 70 -4.56 0.40 -6.42
N PRO A 71 -5.30 -0.45 -7.14
CA PRO A 71 -6.72 -0.69 -6.85
C PRO A 71 -6.94 -1.18 -5.41
N GLY A 72 -7.90 -0.56 -4.72
CA GLY A 72 -8.23 -0.89 -3.33
C GLY A 72 -7.43 -0.12 -2.28
N ALA A 73 -6.46 0.71 -2.66
CA ALA A 73 -5.80 1.61 -1.71
C ALA A 73 -6.78 2.67 -1.17
N GLN A 74 -6.76 2.89 0.15
CA GLN A 74 -7.48 3.99 0.81
C GLN A 74 -6.76 5.32 0.61
N SER A 75 -5.43 5.32 0.61
CA SER A 75 -4.61 6.49 0.34
C SER A 75 -3.24 6.09 -0.22
N ALA A 76 -2.58 7.01 -0.91
CA ALA A 76 -1.23 6.84 -1.43
C ALA A 76 -0.41 8.13 -1.28
N ARG A 77 0.86 7.99 -0.89
CA ARG A 77 1.77 9.08 -0.56
C ARG A 77 3.16 8.83 -1.15
N ILE A 78 3.91 9.90 -1.34
CA ILE A 78 5.32 9.88 -1.72
C ILE A 78 6.11 10.52 -0.60
N PHE A 79 7.12 9.83 -0.10
CA PHE A 79 8.05 10.34 0.90
C PHE A 79 9.35 10.69 0.19
N ARG A 80 9.78 11.95 0.29
CA ARG A 80 11.00 12.44 -0.34
C ARG A 80 11.99 12.85 0.74
N PHE A 81 13.16 12.21 0.73
CA PHE A 81 14.23 12.54 1.66
C PHE A 81 15.01 13.74 1.13
N GLN A 82 15.22 14.74 2.00
CA GLN A 82 15.94 15.97 1.70
C GLN A 82 17.22 16.03 2.53
N SER A 83 18.09 15.02 2.39
CA SER A 83 19.39 15.01 3.06
C SER A 83 20.54 15.17 2.06
N LYS A 84 21.71 15.61 2.54
CA LYS A 84 22.91 15.70 1.70
C LYS A 84 23.36 14.33 1.17
N VAL A 85 22.96 13.25 1.85
CA VAL A 85 23.39 11.87 1.57
C VAL A 85 22.33 11.10 0.77
N ASP A 86 21.05 11.43 0.97
CA ASP A 86 19.91 10.75 0.38
C ASP A 86 18.90 11.76 -0.18
N THR A 87 18.74 11.73 -1.50
CA THR A 87 17.79 12.51 -2.30
C THR A 87 16.75 11.62 -2.97
N THR A 88 16.64 10.37 -2.53
CA THR A 88 15.68 9.39 -3.05
C THR A 88 14.27 9.69 -2.56
N ALA A 89 13.30 8.98 -3.16
CA ALA A 89 11.93 9.00 -2.71
C ALA A 89 11.38 7.58 -2.65
N SER A 90 10.36 7.37 -1.83
CA SER A 90 9.55 6.16 -1.81
C SER A 90 8.10 6.49 -2.09
N TRP A 91 7.37 5.51 -2.63
CA TRP A 91 5.92 5.57 -2.76
C TRP A 91 5.31 4.57 -1.77
N GLN A 92 4.18 4.91 -1.14
CA GLN A 92 3.49 4.04 -0.21
C GLN A 92 1.98 4.18 -0.36
N ALA A 93 1.23 3.11 -0.11
CA ALA A 93 -0.21 3.15 0.03
C ALA A 93 -0.70 2.35 1.24
N ILE A 94 -1.77 2.84 1.85
CA ILE A 94 -2.54 2.16 2.89
C ILE A 94 -3.67 1.41 2.19
N MET A 95 -3.73 0.10 2.38
CA MET A 95 -4.73 -0.78 1.75
C MET A 95 -5.96 -0.98 2.64
N CYS A 96 -5.74 -1.05 3.95
CA CYS A 96 -6.77 -0.98 4.97
C CYS A 96 -6.15 -0.52 6.29
N SER A 97 -6.96 0.08 7.15
CA SER A 97 -6.62 0.47 8.52
C SER A 97 -7.85 0.31 9.41
N GLY A 98 -7.68 0.10 10.71
CA GLY A 98 -8.80 -0.01 11.65
C GLY A 98 -9.63 -1.29 11.51
N VAL A 99 -9.02 -2.38 11.03
CA VAL A 99 -9.74 -3.64 10.75
C VAL A 99 -9.28 -4.78 11.66
N SER A 100 -10.06 -5.86 11.73
CA SER A 100 -9.67 -7.06 12.48
C SER A 100 -8.43 -7.74 11.88
N PHE A 101 -7.66 -8.48 12.69
CA PHE A 101 -6.53 -9.29 12.21
C PHE A 101 -6.95 -10.24 11.07
N LYS A 102 -8.13 -10.86 11.19
CA LYS A 102 -8.65 -11.79 10.19
C LYS A 102 -8.80 -11.12 8.81
N ASP A 103 -9.32 -9.90 8.77
CA ASP A 103 -9.51 -9.15 7.54
C ASP A 103 -8.19 -8.61 7.00
N ALA A 104 -7.37 -8.00 7.86
CA ALA A 104 -6.06 -7.49 7.48
C ALA A 104 -5.14 -8.60 6.94
N SER A 105 -5.10 -9.76 7.59
CA SER A 105 -4.28 -10.89 7.14
C SER A 105 -4.73 -11.45 5.78
N LYS A 106 -6.03 -11.40 5.47
CA LYS A 106 -6.54 -11.74 4.14
C LYS A 106 -6.09 -10.73 3.08
N ILE A 107 -6.18 -9.44 3.39
CA ILE A 107 -5.73 -8.35 2.51
C ILE A 107 -4.22 -8.45 2.26
N TYR A 108 -3.42 -8.64 3.30
CA TYR A 108 -1.98 -8.83 3.25
C TYR A 108 -1.58 -9.99 2.33
N ARG A 109 -2.17 -11.19 2.51
CA ARG A 109 -1.90 -12.36 1.67
C ARG A 109 -2.29 -12.11 0.21
N ASN A 110 -3.44 -11.48 -0.02
CA ASN A 110 -3.91 -11.18 -1.37
C ASN A 110 -2.99 -10.17 -2.07
N LEU A 111 -2.55 -9.14 -1.34
CA LEU A 111 -1.63 -8.13 -1.85
C LEU A 111 -0.28 -8.73 -2.22
N TYR A 112 0.28 -9.58 -1.34
CA TYR A 112 1.51 -10.32 -1.63
C TYR A 112 1.39 -11.14 -2.90
N ASN A 113 0.31 -11.92 -3.03
CA ASN A 113 0.08 -12.74 -4.21
C ASN A 113 -0.12 -11.90 -5.49
N ALA A 114 -0.77 -10.73 -5.38
CA ALA A 114 -0.96 -9.82 -6.50
C ALA A 114 0.39 -9.25 -6.98
N VAL A 115 1.25 -8.81 -6.06
CA VAL A 115 2.61 -8.32 -6.39
C VAL A 115 3.45 -9.45 -6.99
N LYS A 116 3.46 -10.63 -6.36
CA LYS A 116 4.24 -11.79 -6.81
C LYS A 116 3.88 -12.23 -8.23
N LYS A 117 2.60 -12.15 -8.61
CA LYS A 117 2.08 -12.55 -9.93
C LYS A 117 2.08 -11.42 -10.96
N ALA A 118 2.36 -10.18 -10.56
CA ALA A 118 2.34 -9.04 -11.45
C ALA A 118 3.45 -9.15 -12.50
N LYS A 119 3.08 -8.95 -13.77
CA LYS A 119 4.03 -8.83 -14.88
C LYS A 119 4.49 -7.39 -14.98
N ILE A 120 5.78 -7.15 -14.80
CA ILE A 120 6.36 -5.81 -14.79
C ILE A 120 7.19 -5.57 -16.05
N ASN A 121 6.95 -4.43 -16.69
CA ASN A 121 7.77 -3.94 -17.77
C ASN A 121 8.86 -3.01 -17.21
N PHE A 122 10.07 -3.56 -17.05
CA PHE A 122 11.26 -2.80 -16.63
C PHE A 122 11.99 -2.10 -17.81
N ASN A 123 11.34 -1.98 -18.98
CA ASN A 123 11.96 -1.60 -20.25
C ASN A 123 13.08 -2.57 -20.68
N GLU A 124 12.91 -3.85 -20.36
CA GLU A 124 13.78 -4.95 -20.78
C GLU A 124 13.08 -5.80 -21.86
N PRO A 125 13.80 -6.62 -22.65
CA PRO A 125 13.21 -7.42 -23.73
C PRO A 125 12.11 -8.39 -23.26
N SER A 126 12.17 -8.82 -22.00
CA SER A 126 11.20 -9.70 -21.36
C SER A 126 10.55 -9.00 -20.17
N ALA A 127 9.26 -9.27 -19.97
CA ALA A 127 8.59 -8.85 -18.74
C ALA A 127 9.23 -9.54 -17.53
N GLY A 128 9.59 -8.75 -16.52
CA GLY A 128 10.07 -9.25 -15.24
C GLY A 128 8.96 -9.36 -14.22
N GLY A 129 9.35 -9.58 -12.97
CA GLY A 129 8.45 -9.62 -11.84
C GLY A 129 9.20 -9.38 -10.54
N PHE A 130 8.61 -9.91 -9.46
CA PHE A 130 9.12 -9.76 -8.11
C PHE A 130 9.42 -11.12 -7.49
N TYR A 131 10.53 -11.23 -6.77
CA TYR A 131 10.90 -12.43 -6.02
C TYR A 131 11.12 -12.11 -4.54
N GLY A 132 10.85 -13.08 -3.69
CA GLY A 132 10.69 -12.90 -2.25
C GLY A 132 9.77 -13.98 -1.68
N GLU A 133 9.74 -14.08 -0.37
CA GLU A 133 8.92 -15.00 0.40
C GLU A 133 7.95 -14.21 1.28
N MET A 134 6.75 -14.74 1.46
CA MET A 134 5.76 -14.12 2.33
C MET A 134 6.05 -14.55 3.76
N GLN A 135 6.27 -13.60 4.65
CA GLN A 135 6.19 -13.88 6.07
C GLN A 135 4.73 -14.21 6.42
N PRO A 136 4.44 -15.42 6.96
CA PRO A 136 3.08 -15.79 7.35
C PRO A 136 2.55 -14.81 8.40
N PRO A 137 1.32 -14.30 8.25
CA PRO A 137 0.78 -13.40 9.26
C PRO A 137 0.34 -14.19 10.49
N GLU A 138 0.88 -13.82 11.64
CA GLU A 138 0.57 -14.40 12.95
C GLU A 138 0.08 -13.31 13.89
N GLU A 139 -1.06 -13.51 14.55
CA GLU A 139 -1.70 -12.46 15.37
C GLU A 139 -0.85 -12.05 16.58
N SER A 140 -0.01 -12.96 17.08
CA SER A 140 0.98 -12.71 18.12
C SER A 140 2.05 -11.69 17.71
N MET A 141 2.26 -11.47 16.41
CA MET A 141 3.25 -10.55 15.86
C MET A 141 2.60 -9.23 15.46
N ARG A 142 2.83 -8.16 16.23
CA ARG A 142 2.28 -6.81 15.95
C ARG A 142 2.90 -6.13 14.72
N PHE A 143 3.97 -6.69 14.16
CA PHE A 143 4.63 -6.20 12.96
C PHE A 143 5.10 -7.39 12.12
N ILE A 144 4.63 -7.47 10.88
CA ILE A 144 4.96 -8.52 9.91
C ILE A 144 5.31 -7.82 8.59
N GLN A 145 6.39 -8.25 7.94
CA GLN A 145 6.89 -7.62 6.72
C GLN A 145 7.29 -8.67 5.69
N SER A 146 6.85 -8.49 4.44
CA SER A 146 7.34 -9.25 3.29
C SER A 146 7.98 -8.33 2.28
N ASP A 147 9.25 -8.60 1.97
CA ASP A 147 10.01 -7.87 0.96
C ASP A 147 10.07 -8.67 -0.34
N LEU A 148 9.73 -8.02 -1.45
CA LEU A 148 9.89 -8.55 -2.78
C LEU A 148 10.84 -7.67 -3.61
N ARG A 149 11.89 -8.29 -4.13
CA ARG A 149 12.93 -7.66 -4.95
C ARG A 149 12.58 -7.76 -6.43
N SER A 150 12.91 -6.71 -7.18
CA SER A 150 12.78 -6.71 -8.63
C SER A 150 13.68 -7.76 -9.27
N SER A 151 13.17 -8.51 -10.25
CA SER A 151 13.97 -9.41 -11.10
C SER A 151 14.74 -8.70 -12.22
N SER A 152 14.69 -7.37 -12.27
CA SER A 152 15.33 -6.56 -13.31
C SER A 152 16.85 -6.69 -13.28
N THR A 153 17.45 -6.73 -14.48
CA THR A 153 18.90 -6.67 -14.68
C THR A 153 19.39 -5.24 -14.92
N GLY A 154 18.48 -4.31 -15.20
CA GLY A 154 18.77 -2.90 -15.38
C GLY A 154 19.16 -2.18 -14.09
N LYS A 155 20.22 -1.35 -14.17
CA LYS A 155 20.77 -0.59 -13.02
C LYS A 155 19.74 0.27 -12.29
N ILE A 156 18.74 0.79 -13.00
CA ILE A 156 17.69 1.64 -12.42
C ILE A 156 16.90 0.84 -11.39
N TYR A 157 16.40 -0.35 -11.76
CA TYR A 157 15.47 -1.12 -10.94
C TYR A 157 16.14 -2.22 -10.11
N GLN A 158 17.45 -2.44 -10.24
CA GLN A 158 18.18 -3.48 -9.50
C GLN A 158 18.04 -3.36 -7.96
N LYS A 159 17.87 -2.13 -7.45
CA LYS A 159 17.68 -1.83 -6.02
C LYS A 159 16.21 -1.60 -5.64
N LEU A 160 15.26 -1.81 -6.56
CA LEU A 160 13.84 -1.62 -6.30
C LEU A 160 13.31 -2.77 -5.44
N VAL A 161 12.67 -2.40 -4.32
CA VAL A 161 12.00 -3.33 -3.40
C VAL A 161 10.56 -2.90 -3.21
N VAL A 162 9.66 -3.88 -3.25
CA VAL A 162 8.27 -3.76 -2.83
C VAL A 162 8.13 -4.41 -1.47
N THR A 163 7.77 -3.62 -0.47
CA THR A 163 7.57 -4.09 0.91
C THR A 163 6.09 -4.08 1.21
N ILE A 164 5.59 -5.17 1.79
CA ILE A 164 4.22 -5.29 2.26
C ILE A 164 4.27 -5.48 3.77
N GLU A 165 3.60 -4.58 4.49
CA GLU A 165 3.58 -4.54 5.95
C GLU A 165 2.18 -4.84 6.46
N LEU A 166 2.11 -5.62 7.53
CA LEU A 166 0.92 -5.81 8.35
C LEU A 166 1.28 -5.40 9.78
N THR A 167 0.64 -4.35 10.28
CA THR A 167 0.91 -3.75 11.58
C THR A 167 -0.35 -3.72 12.43
N GLY A 168 -0.23 -4.06 13.71
CA GLY A 168 -1.34 -4.11 14.65
C GLY A 168 -1.12 -3.24 15.88
N GLU A 169 -2.14 -2.47 16.25
CA GLU A 169 -2.15 -1.57 17.43
C GLU A 169 -3.56 -1.57 18.06
N PHE A 170 -3.66 -1.74 19.39
CA PHE A 170 -4.94 -1.75 20.14
C PHE A 170 -6.09 -2.52 19.45
N ASP A 171 -5.80 -3.73 18.97
CA ASP A 171 -6.70 -4.66 18.25
C ASP A 171 -7.15 -4.22 16.84
N GLU A 172 -6.67 -3.07 16.38
CA GLU A 172 -6.82 -2.61 15.02
C GLU A 172 -5.58 -2.96 14.19
N TRP A 173 -5.81 -3.36 12.95
CA TRP A 173 -4.76 -3.74 12.02
C TRP A 173 -4.77 -2.89 10.77
N GLU A 174 -3.58 -2.70 10.22
CA GLU A 174 -3.30 -1.91 9.03
C GLU A 174 -2.42 -2.70 8.07
N VAL A 175 -2.71 -2.58 6.76
CA VAL A 175 -1.89 -3.17 5.70
C VAL A 175 -1.36 -2.07 4.81
N LYS A 176 -0.05 -2.04 4.61
CA LYS A 176 0.64 -1.10 3.72
C LYS A 176 1.39 -1.82 2.62
N ILE A 177 1.56 -1.12 1.50
CA ILE A 177 2.56 -1.45 0.48
C ILE A 177 3.46 -0.24 0.27
N SER A 178 4.76 -0.49 0.23
CA SER A 178 5.78 0.51 -0.01
C SER A 178 6.64 0.08 -1.20
N ILE A 179 7.02 1.02 -2.06
CA ILE A 179 7.98 0.80 -3.15
C ILE A 179 9.12 1.79 -2.92
N SER A 180 10.33 1.25 -2.78
CA SER A 180 11.48 2.04 -2.35
C SER A 180 12.79 1.52 -2.94
N HIS A 181 13.83 2.33 -2.77
CA HIS A 181 15.20 1.95 -3.03
C HIS A 181 15.76 1.20 -1.82
N LYS A 182 16.26 -0.03 -2.01
CA LYS A 182 17.00 -0.72 -0.96
C LYS A 182 18.32 0.01 -0.68
N ARG A 183 18.49 0.45 0.56
CA ARG A 183 19.77 0.94 1.07
C ARG A 183 20.72 -0.25 1.30
N ASP A 184 22.02 -0.02 1.12
CA ASP A 184 23.01 -1.00 1.56
C ASP A 184 23.02 -1.02 3.10
N ASP A 185 22.82 -2.20 3.68
CA ASP A 185 22.68 -2.41 5.13
C ASP A 185 24.00 -2.11 5.90
N SER A 186 25.06 -1.66 5.21
CA SER A 186 26.41 -1.42 5.74
C SER A 186 26.61 -0.05 6.41
N HIS A 187 25.58 0.78 6.56
CA HIS A 187 25.68 2.12 7.18
C HIS A 187 25.08 2.22 8.60
N TYR A 188 24.74 1.10 9.23
CA TYR A 188 24.23 1.05 10.61
C TYR A 188 25.12 0.25 11.57
N LEU A 189 26.42 0.11 11.25
CA LEU A 189 27.45 -0.40 12.16
C LEU A 189 28.53 0.65 12.39
#